data_AF-A0A800N767-F1
#
_entry.id   AF-A0A800N767-F1
#
_cell.length_a   1.000
_cell.length_b   1.000
_cell.length_c   1.000
_cell.angle_alpha   90.00
_cell.angle_beta   90.00
_cell.angle_gamma   90.00
#
_symmetry.space_group_name_H-M   'P 1'
#
loop_
_entity.id
_entity.type
_entity.pdbx_description
1 polymer ?
#
loop_
_entity_poly.entity_id
_entity_poly.type
_entity_poly.pdbx_seq_one_letter_code
_entity_poly.pdbx_strand_id
1 'polypeptide(L)' 'LTLDNVTLLPHLGSATEETRRAMGLRVIDNIKAFFSGQTPRDLIC' A
#
# COMPACT_ATOMS: atom_id res chain seq x y z
N LEU A 1 -0.17 -3.63 33.68
CA LEU A 1 -1.50 -3.11 33.28
C LEU A 1 -2.21 -4.22 32.55
N THR A 2 -3.33 -4.70 33.08
CA THR A 2 -4.28 -5.57 32.36
C THR A 2 -5.40 -4.65 31.91
N LEU A 3 -5.62 -4.53 30.60
CA LEU A 3 -6.59 -3.59 30.01
C LEU A 3 -7.73 -4.39 29.38
N ASP A 4 -8.92 -4.31 29.97
CA ASP A 4 -10.06 -5.17 29.59
C ASP A 4 -10.81 -4.68 28.34
N ASN A 5 -10.54 -3.45 27.89
CA ASN A 5 -11.26 -2.78 26.80
C ASN A 5 -10.35 -2.33 25.64
N VAL A 6 -9.16 -2.91 25.52
CA VAL A 6 -8.19 -2.57 24.47
C VAL A 6 -7.98 -3.74 23.54
N THR A 7 -8.05 -3.48 22.24
CA THR A 7 -7.64 -4.42 21.19
C THR A 7 -6.50 -3.81 20.40
N LEU A 8 -5.45 -4.59 20.17
CA LEU A 8 -4.30 -4.20 19.34
C LEU A 8 -4.24 -5.12 18.13
N LEU A 9 -4.05 -4.53 16.96
CA LEU A 9 -3.83 -5.26 15.72
C LEU A 9 -2.47 -4.85 15.14
N PRO A 10 -1.69 -5.78 14.56
CA PRO A 10 -0.36 -5.49 14.02
C PRO A 10 -0.46 -4.75 12.67
N HIS A 11 -0.95 -3.51 12.70
CA HIS A 11 -1.08 -2.63 11.53
C HIS A 11 -1.86 -3.26 10.34
N LEU A 12 -2.93 -4.01 10.64
CA LEU A 12 -3.72 -4.76 9.64
C LEU A 12 -4.80 -3.93 8.94
N GLY A 13 -4.84 -2.61 9.11
CA GLY A 13 -5.91 -1.76 8.57
C GLY A 13 -6.07 -1.85 7.05
N SER A 14 -4.97 -2.06 6.32
CA SER A 14 -4.97 -2.23 4.85
C SER A 14 -4.94 -3.69 4.39
N ALA A 15 -5.04 -4.65 5.31
CA ALA A 15 -4.83 -6.07 5.02
C ALA A 15 -6.07 -6.76 4.39
N THR A 16 -6.80 -6.07 3.51
CA THR A 16 -7.87 -6.65 2.68
C THR A 16 -7.34 -7.07 1.31
N GLU A 17 -7.99 -8.03 0.67
CA GLU A 17 -7.63 -8.47 -0.69
C GLU A 17 -7.72 -7.33 -1.70
N GLU A 18 -8.77 -6.51 -1.60
CA GLU A 18 -9.01 -5.36 -2.48
C GLU A 18 -7.91 -4.33 -2.35
N THR A 19 -7.53 -3.98 -1.11
CA THR A 19 -6.51 -2.96 -0.85
C THR A 19 -5.14 -3.45 -1.31
N ARG A 20 -4.76 -4.69 -0.98
CA ARG A 20 -3.49 -5.28 -1.45
C ARG A 20 -3.41 -5.38 -2.96
N ARG A 21 -4.50 -5.79 -3.63
CA ARG A 21 -4.56 -5.84 -5.11
C ARG A 21 -4.40 -4.46 -5.73
N ALA A 22 -5.11 -3.44 -5.20
CA ALA A 22 -5.00 -2.07 -5.69
C ALA A 22 -3.58 -1.51 -5.51
N MET A 23 -2.94 -1.77 -4.36
CA MET A 23 -1.54 -1.39 -4.13
C MET A 23 -0.59 -2.09 -5.12
N GLY A 24 -0.78 -3.38 -5.39
CA GLY A 24 0.02 -4.12 -6.37
C GLY A 24 -0.11 -3.56 -7.79
N LEU A 25 -1.35 -3.25 -8.22
CA LEU A 25 -1.59 -2.62 -9.52
C LEU A 25 -0.92 -1.24 -9.63
N ARG A 26 -0.97 -0.43 -8.57
CA ARG A 26 -0.29 0.87 -8.51
C ARG A 26 1.23 0.74 -8.70
N VAL A 27 1.86 -0.28 -8.12
CA VAL A 27 3.29 -0.57 -8.34
C VAL A 27 3.57 -0.90 -9.81
N ILE A 28 2.74 -1.76 -10.42
CA ILE A 28 2.88 -2.12 -11.83
C ILE A 28 2.78 -0.88 -12.73
N ASP A 29 1.85 0.02 -12.44
CA ASP A 29 1.68 1.25 -13.23
C ASP A 29 2.88 2.19 -13.12
N ASN A 30 3.47 2.34 -11.93
CA ASN A 30 4.71 3.10 -11.77
C ASN A 30 5.88 2.50 -12.56
N ILE A 31 6.01 1.17 -12.55
CA ILE A 31 7.06 0.46 -13.29
C ILE A 31 6.89 0.72 -14.80
N LYS A 32 5.66 0.61 -15.31
CA LYS A 32 5.35 0.91 -16.72
C LYS A 32 5.69 2.35 -17.08
N ALA A 33 5.27 3.31 -16.23
CA ALA A 33 5.56 4.73 -16.44
C ALA A 33 7.07 4.97 -16.57
N PHE A 34 7.86 4.45 -15.62
CA PHE A 34 9.32 4.57 -15.61
C PHE A 34 9.96 4.08 -16.92
N PHE A 35 9.67 2.83 -17.34
CA PHE A 35 10.26 2.26 -18.54
C PHE A 35 9.76 2.90 -19.85
N SER A 36 8.60 3.56 -19.82
CA SER A 36 8.09 4.34 -20.95
C SER A 36 8.67 5.76 -21.03
N GLY A 37 9.58 6.14 -20.13
CA GLY A 37 10.14 7.49 -20.04
C GLY A 37 9.19 8.53 -19.46
N GLN A 38 8.05 8.10 -18.90
CA GLN A 38 7.12 8.97 -18.18
C GLN A 38 7.51 9.06 -16.71
N THR A 39 7.14 10.16 -16.04
CA THR A 39 7.33 10.31 -14.60
C THR A 39 6.39 9.35 -13.84
N PRO A 40 6.91 8.44 -13.00
CA PRO A 40 6.08 7.59 -12.15
C PRO A 40 5.21 8.43 -11.21
N ARG A 41 3.97 7.99 -10.98
CA ARG A 41 3.02 8.67 -10.09
C ARG A 41 3.56 8.82 -8.66
N ASP A 42 4.24 7.80 -8.16
CA ASP A 42 4.73 7.75 -6.78
C ASP A 42 6.22 8.04 -6.66
N LEU A 43 6.76 8.85 -7.58
CA LEU A 43 8.12 9.34 -7.47
C LEU A 43 8.28 10.17 -6.19
N ILE A 44 9.30 9.85 -5.38
CA ILE A 44 9.63 10.58 -4.16
C ILE A 44 10.76 11.58 -4.48
N CYS A 45 10.64 12.79 -3.93
CA CYS A 45 11.60 13.89 -4.12
C CYS A 45 12.94 13.67 -3.41
#